data_AF-D1L589-F1
#
_entry.id   AF-D1L589-F1
#
_cell.length_a   1.000
_cell.length_b   1.000
_cell.length_c   1.000
_cell.angle_alpha   90.00
_cell.angle_beta   90.00
_cell.angle_gamma   90.00
#
_symmetry.space_group_name_H-M   'P 1'
#
loop_
_entity.id
_entity.type
_entity.pdbx_description
1 polymer ?
#
loop_
_entity_poly.entity_id
_entity_poly.type
_entity_poly.pdbx_seq_one_letter_code
_entity_poly.pdbx_strand_id
1 'polypeptide(L)'
;MAEGRIRTVTARPNAESLIKPGELVDLVEVTPLTLNDRRIYNQLLENAWDAIDKPVTHLIPKSALRGSHNSNDRVGESLERLMSAIVKVAVIWDGEPAIERVQLLGGNLESGRADGMLEYEIPARLRKIIGNSQVFARLQREVMFALSSKYALTLYEMVQKRGNLRWKASEKFTLDSLRGIMGVPKGKLTSWSNLKLRAIDPAVAEVKALSDFMVEIAPIKTGRAVTHVELRWWRKDGDATGAADRALQFSKVGRRVRAEGRTEELSVPGVGSLRARPAWLESRGAALQTATYETARLRHPGYDIYFIEGEWRSWAAGKEPATDPDRAFLAFFRSYAEKNPL
;
A
#
# COMPACT_ATOMS: atom_id res chain seq x y z
N MET A 1 -27.90 12.74 31.15
CA MET A 1 -27.06 11.54 30.95
C MET A 1 -26.74 11.48 29.46
N ALA A 2 -25.62 12.06 29.04
CA ALA A 2 -25.27 12.16 27.63
C ALA A 2 -24.64 10.83 27.16
N GLU A 3 -25.28 10.17 26.21
CA GLU A 3 -24.75 9.00 25.50
C GLU A 3 -23.40 9.37 24.87
N GLY A 4 -22.34 8.77 25.41
CA GLY A 4 -20.99 8.87 24.85
C GLY A 4 -20.95 8.22 23.47
N ARG A 5 -21.14 9.04 22.44
CA ARG A 5 -20.95 8.70 21.03
C ARG A 5 -19.57 8.05 20.88
N ILE A 6 -19.53 6.74 20.63
CA ILE A 6 -18.28 5.98 20.44
C ILE A 6 -17.55 6.62 19.25
N ARG A 7 -16.53 7.42 19.54
CA ARG A 7 -15.68 8.05 18.55
C ARG A 7 -14.55 7.07 18.20
N THR A 8 -14.48 6.63 16.94
CA THR A 8 -13.33 5.92 16.32
C THR A 8 -12.04 6.77 16.28
N VAL A 9 -11.94 7.82 17.11
CA VAL A 9 -10.89 8.86 17.09
C VAL A 9 -9.60 8.39 17.76
N THR A 10 -9.57 7.18 18.32
CA THR A 10 -8.36 6.61 18.94
C THR A 10 -7.51 5.78 17.96
N ALA A 11 -7.92 5.64 16.70
CA ALA A 11 -7.12 4.93 15.71
C ALA A 11 -5.82 5.69 15.40
N ARG A 12 -4.69 5.14 15.82
CA ARG A 12 -3.36 5.66 15.50
C ARG A 12 -2.63 4.73 14.52
N PRO A 13 -1.84 5.30 13.59
CA PRO A 13 -0.80 4.57 12.88
C PRO A 13 0.16 3.92 13.86
N ASN A 14 0.79 2.84 13.43
CA ASN A 14 1.90 2.22 14.12
C ASN A 14 2.96 1.81 13.10
N ALA A 15 4.11 1.29 13.55
CA ALA A 15 5.20 0.93 12.66
C ALA A 15 4.80 -0.05 11.53
N GLU A 16 3.69 -0.78 11.71
CA GLU A 16 3.21 -1.83 10.80
C GLU A 16 1.98 -1.42 9.96
N SER A 17 1.28 -0.34 10.32
CA SER A 17 0.03 0.05 9.69
C SER A 17 -0.23 1.54 9.68
N LEU A 18 -0.77 2.03 8.56
CA LEU A 18 -1.22 3.41 8.39
C LEU A 18 -2.74 3.51 8.52
N ILE A 19 -3.22 4.69 8.91
CA ILE A 19 -4.66 4.99 8.98
C ILE A 19 -5.02 5.94 7.84
N LYS A 20 -6.07 5.60 7.09
CA LYS A 20 -6.60 6.43 6.00
C LYS A 20 -8.07 6.75 6.24
N PRO A 21 -8.46 8.05 6.25
CA PRO A 21 -9.86 8.47 6.36
C PRO A 21 -10.71 7.88 5.23
N GLY A 22 -11.93 7.46 5.56
CA GLY A 22 -12.80 6.72 4.67
C GLY A 22 -13.23 7.53 3.43
N GLU A 23 -13.27 8.85 3.55
CA GLU A 23 -13.53 9.81 2.49
C GLU A 23 -12.38 9.82 1.47
N LEU A 24 -11.16 9.53 1.91
CA LEU A 24 -9.99 9.43 1.02
C LEU A 24 -9.84 8.05 0.38
N VAL A 25 -10.51 7.04 0.91
CA VAL A 25 -10.58 5.69 0.32
C VAL A 25 -11.56 5.66 -0.86
N ASP A 26 -12.72 6.30 -0.69
CA ASP A 26 -13.80 6.29 -1.69
C ASP A 26 -13.81 7.55 -2.58
N LEU A 27 -12.71 8.33 -2.57
CA LEU A 27 -12.60 9.50 -3.45
C LEU A 27 -12.59 9.10 -4.92
N VAL A 28 -13.05 10.00 -5.78
CA VAL A 28 -12.99 9.82 -7.24
C VAL A 28 -11.83 10.64 -7.79
N GLU A 29 -10.87 9.95 -8.41
CA GLU A 29 -9.72 10.58 -9.06
C GLU A 29 -10.14 11.21 -10.39
N VAL A 30 -9.86 12.51 -10.56
CA VAL A 30 -9.99 13.17 -11.87
C VAL A 30 -8.66 13.07 -12.62
N THR A 31 -7.56 13.35 -11.92
CA THR A 31 -6.20 13.18 -12.42
C THR A 31 -5.73 11.76 -12.11
N PRO A 32 -5.33 10.95 -13.11
CA PRO A 32 -4.96 9.57 -12.88
C PRO A 32 -3.62 9.49 -12.15
N LEU A 33 -3.61 8.87 -10.97
CA LEU A 33 -2.39 8.60 -10.22
C LEU A 33 -1.80 7.23 -10.57
N THR A 34 -0.49 7.10 -10.42
CA THR A 34 0.23 5.83 -10.45
C THR A 34 0.18 5.12 -9.10
N LEU A 35 0.61 3.85 -9.06
CA LEU A 35 0.76 3.14 -7.78
C LEU A 35 1.80 3.83 -6.88
N ASN A 36 2.86 4.39 -7.46
CA ASN A 36 3.90 5.09 -6.70
C ASN A 36 3.36 6.36 -6.06
N ASP A 37 2.63 7.18 -6.82
CA ASP A 37 2.05 8.43 -6.31
C ASP A 37 1.12 8.15 -5.12
N ARG A 38 0.28 7.11 -5.20
CA ARG A 38 -0.64 6.72 -4.12
C ARG A 38 0.09 6.22 -2.87
N ARG A 39 1.22 5.52 -3.03
CA ARG A 39 2.06 5.09 -1.89
C ARG A 39 2.71 6.27 -1.20
N ILE A 40 3.36 7.14 -1.98
CA ILE A 40 3.94 8.38 -1.47
C ILE A 40 2.87 9.18 -0.74
N TYR A 41 1.67 9.32 -1.33
CA TYR A 41 0.57 10.01 -0.68
C TYR A 41 0.16 9.36 0.65
N ASN A 42 0.00 8.04 0.70
CA ASN A 42 -0.31 7.35 1.95
C ASN A 42 0.78 7.54 3.02
N GLN A 43 2.06 7.58 2.63
CA GLN A 43 3.18 7.87 3.54
C GLN A 43 3.17 9.33 4.04
N LEU A 44 2.81 10.29 3.18
CA LEU A 44 2.64 11.69 3.57
C LEU A 44 1.48 11.85 4.55
N LEU A 45 0.36 11.17 4.34
CA LEU A 45 -0.77 11.18 5.27
C LEU A 45 -0.38 10.56 6.62
N GLU A 46 0.39 9.48 6.60
CA GLU A 46 0.87 8.82 7.81
C GLU A 46 1.80 9.74 8.62
N ASN A 47 2.79 10.36 7.96
CA ASN A 47 3.70 11.30 8.60
C ASN A 47 2.99 12.53 9.17
N ALA A 48 1.91 12.98 8.50
CA ALA A 48 1.12 14.11 8.94
C ALA A 48 0.14 13.79 10.08
N TRP A 49 -0.12 12.50 10.38
CA TRP A 49 -1.32 12.05 11.09
C TRP A 49 -1.64 12.82 12.37
N ASP A 50 -0.66 13.04 13.25
CA ASP A 50 -0.87 13.69 14.56
C ASP A 50 -1.27 15.18 14.47
N ALA A 51 -1.03 15.81 13.32
CA ALA A 51 -1.35 17.21 13.06
C ALA A 51 -2.08 17.40 11.71
N ILE A 52 -2.66 16.33 11.15
CA ILE A 52 -3.18 16.31 9.78
C ILE A 52 -4.37 17.25 9.58
N ASP A 53 -5.08 17.58 10.65
CA ASP A 53 -6.19 18.53 10.67
C ASP A 53 -5.74 19.99 10.91
N LYS A 54 -4.48 20.20 11.32
CA LYS A 54 -3.93 21.52 11.69
C LYS A 54 -3.32 22.26 10.49
N PRO A 55 -3.36 23.60 10.47
CA PRO A 55 -2.73 24.41 9.43
C PRO A 55 -1.22 24.52 9.66
N VAL A 56 -0.50 23.41 9.52
CA VAL A 56 0.95 23.34 9.76
C VAL A 56 1.69 22.77 8.56
N THR A 57 2.97 23.10 8.45
CA THR A 57 3.89 22.45 7.53
C THR A 57 4.41 21.16 8.16
N HIS A 58 4.40 20.08 7.39
CA HIS A 58 4.93 18.79 7.78
C HIS A 58 6.32 18.58 7.18
N LEU A 59 7.18 17.87 7.91
CA LEU A 59 8.55 17.56 7.51
C LEU A 59 8.71 16.05 7.37
N ILE A 60 9.33 15.60 6.28
CA ILE A 60 9.68 14.18 6.08
C ILE A 60 10.97 14.06 5.27
N PRO A 61 11.89 13.13 5.60
CA PRO A 61 13.05 12.88 4.74
C PRO A 61 12.61 12.20 3.44
N LYS A 62 13.14 12.65 2.28
CA LYS A 62 12.84 12.03 0.98
C LYS A 62 13.21 10.55 0.92
N SER A 63 14.19 10.12 1.72
CA SER A 63 14.58 8.72 1.85
C SER A 63 13.46 7.82 2.37
N ALA A 64 12.49 8.35 3.11
CA ALA A 64 11.31 7.60 3.55
C ALA A 64 10.29 7.37 2.40
N LEU A 65 10.26 8.25 1.40
CA LEU A 65 9.28 8.22 0.30
C LEU A 65 9.71 7.39 -0.91
N ARG A 66 11.02 7.19 -1.10
CA ARG A 66 11.57 6.50 -2.29
C ARG A 66 11.37 4.97 -2.32
N GLY A 67 10.89 4.36 -1.23
CA GLY A 67 10.75 2.91 -1.13
C GLY A 67 12.08 2.17 -1.36
N SER A 68 12.09 1.16 -2.23
CA SER A 68 13.30 0.38 -2.57
C SER A 68 14.24 1.05 -3.58
N HIS A 69 13.84 2.18 -4.16
CA HIS A 69 14.63 2.89 -5.18
C HIS A 69 15.71 3.78 -4.54
N ASN A 70 16.86 3.86 -5.21
CA ASN A 70 17.99 4.65 -4.71
C ASN A 70 17.92 6.13 -5.12
N SER A 71 17.23 6.48 -6.21
CA SER A 71 17.10 7.87 -6.69
C SER A 71 15.84 8.55 -6.16
N ASN A 72 15.95 9.85 -5.88
CA ASN A 72 14.85 10.73 -5.47
C ASN A 72 14.07 11.32 -6.64
N ASP A 73 14.52 11.18 -7.90
CA ASP A 73 13.90 11.85 -9.06
C ASP A 73 12.41 11.49 -9.21
N ARG A 74 12.09 10.22 -8.93
CA ARG A 74 10.70 9.72 -8.97
C ARG A 74 9.82 10.33 -7.87
N VAL A 75 10.41 10.78 -6.76
CA VAL A 75 9.67 11.44 -5.68
C VAL A 75 9.18 12.79 -6.17
N GLY A 76 10.06 13.62 -6.75
CA GLY A 76 9.71 14.94 -7.28
C GLY A 76 8.55 14.89 -8.29
N GLU A 77 8.66 14.04 -9.32
CA GLU A 77 7.56 13.87 -10.28
C GLU A 77 6.24 13.42 -9.64
N SER A 78 6.31 12.60 -8.59
CA SER A 78 5.12 12.14 -7.87
C SER A 78 4.50 13.30 -7.06
N LEU A 79 5.32 14.17 -6.46
CA LEU A 79 4.85 15.35 -5.74
C LEU A 79 4.12 16.31 -6.69
N GLU A 80 4.68 16.59 -7.88
CA GLU A 80 4.03 17.43 -8.90
C GLU A 80 2.68 16.86 -9.36
N ARG A 81 2.61 15.53 -9.58
CA ARG A 81 1.34 14.85 -9.89
C ARG A 81 0.34 14.95 -8.74
N LEU A 82 0.78 14.83 -7.50
CA LEU A 82 -0.09 14.94 -6.32
C LEU A 82 -0.59 16.38 -6.10
N MET A 83 0.22 17.40 -6.38
CA MET A 83 -0.20 18.81 -6.33
C MET A 83 -1.25 19.14 -7.39
N SER A 84 -1.07 18.60 -8.60
CA SER A 84 -2.00 18.78 -9.73
C SER A 84 -3.19 17.82 -9.69
N ALA A 85 -3.21 16.87 -8.75
CA ALA A 85 -4.29 15.90 -8.62
C ALA A 85 -5.53 16.53 -7.98
N ILE A 86 -6.59 16.67 -8.78
CA ILE A 86 -7.92 17.02 -8.30
C ILE A 86 -8.70 15.73 -8.04
N VAL A 87 -9.30 15.66 -6.86
CA VAL A 87 -10.21 14.58 -6.48
C VAL A 87 -11.58 15.12 -6.13
N LYS A 88 -12.59 14.26 -6.27
CA LYS A 88 -13.96 14.54 -5.83
C LYS A 88 -14.27 13.71 -4.61
N VAL A 89 -14.75 14.35 -3.56
CA VAL A 89 -15.17 13.71 -2.32
C VAL A 89 -16.66 13.98 -2.11
N ALA A 90 -17.42 12.93 -1.82
CA ALA A 90 -18.81 13.08 -1.41
C ALA A 90 -18.83 13.58 0.04
N VAL A 91 -19.52 14.69 0.27
CA VAL A 91 -19.65 15.34 1.59
C VAL A 91 -21.11 15.68 1.85
N ILE A 92 -21.45 15.95 3.12
CA ILE A 92 -22.73 16.55 3.47
C ILE A 92 -22.49 18.04 3.71
N TRP A 93 -23.21 18.88 2.99
CA TRP A 93 -23.16 20.34 3.09
C TRP A 93 -24.56 20.85 3.41
N ASP A 94 -24.71 21.56 4.54
CA ASP A 94 -26.00 22.07 5.01
C ASP A 94 -27.13 21.01 5.05
N GLY A 95 -26.77 19.77 5.43
CA GLY A 95 -27.70 18.64 5.51
C GLY A 95 -27.93 17.91 4.18
N GLU A 96 -27.45 18.44 3.06
CA GLU A 96 -27.65 17.88 1.72
C GLU A 96 -26.39 17.22 1.16
N PRO A 97 -26.52 16.17 0.31
CA PRO A 97 -25.39 15.58 -0.39
C PRO A 97 -24.74 16.58 -1.35
N ALA A 98 -23.42 16.76 -1.22
CA ALA A 98 -22.62 17.62 -2.08
C ALA A 98 -21.34 16.93 -2.55
N ILE A 99 -20.72 17.47 -3.59
CA ILE A 99 -19.42 17.02 -4.11
C ILE A 99 -18.41 18.13 -3.92
N GLU A 100 -17.43 17.88 -3.06
CA GLU A 100 -16.30 18.78 -2.88
C GLU A 100 -15.15 18.39 -3.82
N ARG A 101 -14.52 19.38 -4.45
CA ARG A 101 -13.32 19.19 -5.28
C ARG A 101 -12.13 19.74 -4.50
N VAL A 102 -11.10 18.92 -4.33
CA VAL A 102 -9.91 19.28 -3.55
C VAL A 102 -8.65 18.75 -4.22
N GLN A 103 -7.53 19.42 -3.96
CA GLN A 103 -6.21 18.90 -4.28
C GLN A 103 -5.78 17.89 -3.22
N LEU A 104 -4.90 16.94 -3.59
CA LEU A 104 -4.37 15.97 -2.64
C LEU A 104 -3.18 16.50 -1.85
N LEU A 105 -2.34 17.34 -2.46
CA LEU A 105 -1.15 17.90 -1.83
C LEU A 105 -1.12 19.43 -2.01
N GLY A 106 -0.79 20.14 -0.94
CA GLY A 106 -0.63 21.60 -0.94
C GLY A 106 0.76 22.03 -1.41
N GLY A 107 1.14 23.24 -1.02
CA GLY A 107 2.51 23.74 -1.24
C GLY A 107 3.53 22.80 -0.60
N ASN A 108 4.68 22.67 -1.27
CA ASN A 108 5.82 21.93 -0.74
C ASN A 108 7.13 22.62 -1.13
N LEU A 109 8.16 22.36 -0.34
CA LEU A 109 9.51 22.87 -0.53
C LEU A 109 10.50 21.71 -0.41
N GLU A 110 11.25 21.48 -1.49
CA GLU A 110 12.39 20.58 -1.48
C GLU A 110 13.64 21.34 -1.09
N SER A 111 14.18 21.04 0.09
CA SER A 111 15.43 21.63 0.55
C SER A 111 16.60 21.11 -0.29
N GLY A 112 17.43 22.03 -0.80
CA GLY A 112 18.72 21.69 -1.42
C GLY A 112 19.81 21.34 -0.40
N ARG A 113 19.50 21.36 0.90
CA ARG A 113 20.44 21.01 1.97
C ARG A 113 20.76 19.51 1.92
N ALA A 114 21.88 19.14 2.52
CA ALA A 114 22.33 17.75 2.60
C ALA A 114 21.39 16.84 3.42
N ASP A 115 20.49 17.41 4.21
CA ASP A 115 19.50 16.67 5.00
C ASP A 115 18.41 16.00 4.15
N GLY A 116 18.21 16.43 2.90
CA GLY A 116 17.27 15.82 1.97
C GLY A 116 15.80 15.88 2.44
N MET A 117 15.44 16.89 3.22
CA MET A 117 14.10 17.05 3.78
C MET A 117 13.11 17.62 2.77
N LEU A 118 11.87 17.13 2.86
CA LEU A 118 10.70 17.65 2.17
C LEU A 118 9.77 18.32 3.20
N GLU A 119 9.45 19.58 2.95
CA GLU A 119 8.36 20.29 3.62
C GLU A 119 7.10 20.21 2.77
N TYR A 120 5.94 19.95 3.37
CA TYR A 120 4.67 19.89 2.63
C TYR A 120 3.47 20.27 3.50
N GLU A 121 2.39 20.69 2.84
CA GLU A 121 1.14 21.06 3.50
C GLU A 121 -0.03 20.19 3.03
N ILE A 122 -0.98 19.93 3.94
CA ILE A 122 -2.28 19.35 3.60
C ILE A 122 -3.28 20.47 3.30
N PRO A 123 -3.93 20.49 2.12
CA PRO A 123 -4.86 21.55 1.74
C PRO A 123 -5.98 21.77 2.76
N ALA A 124 -6.34 23.03 3.02
CA ALA A 124 -7.28 23.39 4.09
C ALA A 124 -8.65 22.67 3.99
N ARG A 125 -9.18 22.50 2.78
CA ARG A 125 -10.43 21.74 2.56
C ARG A 125 -10.25 20.25 2.90
N LEU A 126 -9.13 19.68 2.51
CA LEU A 126 -8.81 18.29 2.79
C LEU A 126 -8.66 18.05 4.30
N ARG A 127 -8.00 18.96 5.03
CA ARG A 127 -7.92 18.91 6.51
C ARG A 127 -9.29 18.86 7.18
N LYS A 128 -10.25 19.67 6.70
CA LYS A 128 -11.64 19.66 7.20
C LYS A 128 -12.34 18.33 6.94
N ILE A 129 -12.19 17.77 5.74
CA ILE A 129 -12.74 16.45 5.39
C ILE A 129 -12.17 15.38 6.32
N ILE A 130 -10.85 15.36 6.50
CA ILE A 130 -10.15 14.39 7.35
C ILE A 130 -10.58 14.53 8.81
N GLY A 131 -10.63 15.75 9.35
CA GLY A 131 -11.00 16.02 10.74
C GLY A 131 -12.45 15.65 11.08
N ASN A 132 -13.34 15.61 10.08
CA ASN A 132 -14.74 15.20 10.23
C ASN A 132 -14.98 13.71 9.99
N SER A 133 -13.94 12.94 9.60
CA SER A 133 -14.06 11.53 9.29
C SER A 133 -14.41 10.68 10.51
N GLN A 134 -15.33 9.74 10.35
CA GLN A 134 -15.74 8.80 11.40
C GLN A 134 -15.36 7.35 11.10
N VAL A 135 -14.99 7.08 9.85
CA VAL A 135 -14.69 5.74 9.33
C VAL A 135 -13.28 5.77 8.77
N PHE A 136 -12.45 4.83 9.20
CA PHE A 136 -11.04 4.78 8.80
C PHE A 136 -10.68 3.38 8.32
N ALA A 137 -9.87 3.32 7.26
CA ALA A 137 -9.20 2.10 6.84
C ALA A 137 -7.85 1.99 7.55
N ARG A 138 -7.55 0.81 8.11
CA ARG A 138 -6.21 0.47 8.61
C ARG A 138 -5.49 -0.35 7.55
N LEU A 139 -4.43 0.21 6.97
CA LEU A 139 -3.68 -0.43 5.89
C LEU A 139 -2.38 -0.98 6.45
N GLN A 140 -2.16 -2.30 6.32
CA GLN A 140 -0.88 -2.90 6.68
C GLN A 140 0.17 -2.48 5.65
N ARG A 141 1.31 -1.96 6.13
CA ARG A 141 2.39 -1.47 5.27
C ARG A 141 2.93 -2.58 4.36
N GLU A 142 3.14 -3.77 4.91
CA GLU A 142 3.64 -4.93 4.15
C GLU A 142 2.74 -5.25 2.95
N VAL A 143 1.41 -5.28 3.15
CA VAL A 143 0.44 -5.53 2.07
C VAL A 143 0.43 -4.38 1.07
N MET A 144 0.38 -3.12 1.54
CA MET A 144 0.36 -1.94 0.68
C MET A 144 1.55 -1.90 -0.29
N PHE A 145 2.75 -2.23 0.20
CA PHE A 145 3.96 -2.26 -0.61
C PHE A 145 4.13 -3.54 -1.45
N ALA A 146 3.51 -4.66 -1.03
CA ALA A 146 3.51 -5.89 -1.81
C ALA A 146 2.61 -5.80 -3.05
N LEU A 147 1.50 -5.06 -3.00
CA LEU A 147 0.58 -4.92 -4.14
C LEU A 147 1.31 -4.38 -5.39
N SER A 148 0.94 -4.81 -6.58
CA SER A 148 1.67 -4.52 -7.82
C SER A 148 0.90 -3.60 -8.77
N SER A 149 -0.38 -3.38 -8.49
CA SER A 149 -1.29 -2.56 -9.27
C SER A 149 -1.95 -1.48 -8.40
N LYS A 150 -2.15 -0.30 -8.98
CA LYS A 150 -2.94 0.76 -8.33
C LYS A 150 -4.37 0.32 -8.06
N TYR A 151 -4.94 -0.51 -8.94
CA TYR A 151 -6.28 -1.08 -8.79
C TYR A 151 -6.35 -2.03 -7.60
N ALA A 152 -5.30 -2.83 -7.38
CA ALA A 152 -5.20 -3.72 -6.24
C ALA A 152 -5.06 -2.92 -4.93
N LEU A 153 -4.26 -1.84 -4.93
CA LEU A 153 -4.16 -0.93 -3.79
C LEU A 153 -5.51 -0.29 -3.45
N THR A 154 -6.23 0.28 -4.41
CA THR A 154 -7.57 0.84 -4.15
C THR A 154 -8.53 -0.22 -3.62
N LEU A 155 -8.57 -1.40 -4.23
CA LEU A 155 -9.47 -2.46 -3.78
C LEU A 155 -9.15 -2.89 -2.35
N TYR A 156 -7.87 -3.01 -2.01
CA TYR A 156 -7.42 -3.28 -0.66
C TYR A 156 -7.88 -2.19 0.32
N GLU A 157 -7.72 -0.92 -0.03
CA GLU A 157 -8.18 0.21 0.78
C GLU A 157 -9.70 0.18 1.00
N MET A 158 -10.47 -0.04 -0.07
CA MET A 158 -11.93 -0.15 -0.03
C MET A 158 -12.39 -1.26 0.92
N VAL A 159 -11.69 -2.41 0.89
CA VAL A 159 -11.99 -3.55 1.76
C VAL A 159 -11.53 -3.28 3.19
N GLN A 160 -10.37 -2.68 3.43
CA GLN A 160 -9.92 -2.35 4.79
C GLN A 160 -10.85 -1.35 5.50
N LYS A 161 -11.47 -0.43 4.75
CA LYS A 161 -12.52 0.46 5.28
C LYS A 161 -13.75 -0.30 5.79
N ARG A 162 -14.06 -1.44 5.17
CA ARG A 162 -15.35 -2.15 5.30
C ARG A 162 -15.26 -3.50 6.00
N GLY A 163 -14.08 -4.11 6.05
CA GLY A 163 -13.87 -5.52 6.34
C GLY A 163 -14.23 -5.95 7.76
N ASN A 164 -14.30 -4.99 8.69
CA ASN A 164 -14.67 -5.24 10.09
C ASN A 164 -16.14 -4.87 10.39
N LEU A 165 -16.96 -4.57 9.38
CA LEU A 165 -18.40 -4.35 9.56
C LEU A 165 -19.10 -5.68 9.88
N ARG A 166 -19.76 -5.77 11.04
CA ARG A 166 -20.36 -7.02 11.55
C ARG A 166 -21.53 -7.53 10.71
N TRP A 167 -22.36 -6.61 10.19
CA TRP A 167 -23.64 -6.94 9.55
C TRP A 167 -23.67 -6.58 8.06
N LYS A 168 -22.53 -6.20 7.48
CA LYS A 168 -22.42 -5.81 6.08
C LYS A 168 -21.19 -6.45 5.46
N ALA A 169 -21.42 -7.32 4.47
CA ALA A 169 -20.39 -8.04 3.73
C ALA A 169 -20.43 -7.73 2.22
N SER A 170 -21.33 -6.84 1.78
CA SER A 170 -21.38 -6.37 0.40
C SER A 170 -21.82 -4.91 0.27
N GLU A 171 -21.46 -4.29 -0.85
CA GLU A 171 -21.85 -2.93 -1.21
C GLU A 171 -21.97 -2.78 -2.72
N LYS A 172 -23.02 -2.07 -3.16
CA LYS A 172 -23.28 -1.83 -4.58
C LYS A 172 -22.72 -0.48 -5.01
N PHE A 173 -22.07 -0.46 -6.16
CA PHE A 173 -21.54 0.75 -6.79
C PHE A 173 -22.10 0.86 -8.20
N THR A 174 -22.35 2.08 -8.66
CA THR A 174 -22.53 2.30 -10.10
C THR A 174 -21.22 1.98 -10.82
N LEU A 175 -21.32 1.53 -12.07
CA LEU A 175 -20.12 1.19 -12.84
C LEU A 175 -19.22 2.42 -13.09
N ASP A 176 -19.80 3.61 -13.17
CA ASP A 176 -19.06 4.86 -13.32
C ASP A 176 -18.32 5.24 -12.02
N SER A 177 -19.00 5.16 -10.88
CA SER A 177 -18.39 5.41 -9.57
C SER A 177 -17.22 4.46 -9.31
N LEU A 178 -17.35 3.17 -9.63
CA LEU A 178 -16.24 2.22 -9.48
C LEU A 178 -15.02 2.62 -10.32
N ARG A 179 -15.22 3.02 -11.58
CA ARG A 179 -14.11 3.48 -12.44
C ARG A 179 -13.42 4.71 -11.85
N GLY A 180 -14.21 5.65 -11.33
CA GLY A 180 -13.70 6.85 -10.67
C GLY A 180 -12.85 6.53 -9.43
N ILE A 181 -13.35 5.66 -8.56
CA ILE A 181 -12.64 5.23 -7.33
C ILE A 181 -11.37 4.46 -7.69
N MET A 182 -11.44 3.54 -8.65
CA MET A 182 -10.28 2.79 -9.13
C MET A 182 -9.24 3.68 -9.85
N GLY A 183 -9.57 4.94 -10.16
CA GLY A 183 -8.69 5.86 -10.91
C GLY A 183 -8.47 5.43 -12.34
N VAL A 184 -9.51 4.90 -12.98
CA VAL A 184 -9.51 4.60 -14.42
C VAL A 184 -9.53 5.93 -15.19
N PRO A 185 -8.54 6.22 -16.06
CA PRO A 185 -8.54 7.46 -16.83
C PRO A 185 -9.80 7.60 -17.70
N LYS A 186 -10.27 8.83 -17.89
CA LYS A 186 -11.43 9.13 -18.75
C LYS A 186 -11.23 8.51 -20.15
N GLY A 187 -12.25 7.81 -20.65
CA GLY A 187 -12.22 7.14 -21.95
C GLY A 187 -11.45 5.82 -22.00
N LYS A 188 -10.92 5.31 -20.87
CA LYS A 188 -10.29 3.99 -20.78
C LYS A 188 -11.22 2.98 -20.08
N LEU A 189 -11.01 1.70 -20.39
CA LEU A 189 -11.77 0.57 -19.81
C LEU A 189 -13.31 0.78 -19.84
N THR A 190 -13.79 1.32 -20.97
CA THR A 190 -15.19 1.72 -21.14
C THR A 190 -16.15 0.52 -21.17
N SER A 191 -15.72 -0.61 -21.71
CA SER A 191 -16.51 -1.85 -21.66
C SER A 191 -16.32 -2.58 -20.33
N TRP A 192 -17.37 -3.27 -19.87
CA TRP A 192 -17.30 -4.14 -18.69
C TRP A 192 -16.20 -5.20 -18.84
N SER A 193 -16.10 -5.85 -20.00
CA SER A 193 -15.10 -6.89 -20.27
C SER A 193 -13.67 -6.38 -20.07
N ASN A 194 -13.34 -5.19 -20.61
CA ASN A 194 -12.02 -4.61 -20.46
C ASN A 194 -11.74 -4.19 -19.01
N LEU A 195 -12.72 -3.58 -18.33
CA LEU A 195 -12.59 -3.22 -16.91
C LEU A 195 -12.34 -4.46 -16.06
N LYS A 196 -13.12 -5.52 -16.30
CA LYS A 196 -13.02 -6.79 -15.59
C LYS A 196 -11.64 -7.41 -15.76
N LEU A 197 -11.23 -7.63 -17.01
CA LEU A 197 -9.98 -8.30 -17.35
C LEU A 197 -8.72 -7.52 -16.94
N ARG A 198 -8.71 -6.19 -17.10
CA ARG A 198 -7.51 -5.38 -16.93
C ARG A 198 -7.36 -4.75 -15.55
N ALA A 199 -8.44 -4.59 -14.81
CA ALA A 199 -8.42 -3.91 -13.52
C ALA A 199 -8.97 -4.77 -12.39
N ILE A 200 -10.21 -5.27 -12.52
CA ILE A 200 -10.90 -5.96 -11.42
C ILE A 200 -10.28 -7.33 -11.12
N ASP A 201 -10.16 -8.22 -12.11
CA ASP A 201 -9.67 -9.58 -11.87
C ASP A 201 -8.24 -9.59 -11.33
N PRO A 202 -7.28 -8.82 -11.89
CA PRO A 202 -5.94 -8.73 -11.31
C PRO A 202 -5.95 -8.16 -9.89
N ALA A 203 -6.76 -7.13 -9.63
CA ALA A 203 -6.87 -6.54 -8.29
C ALA A 203 -7.44 -7.53 -7.26
N VAL A 204 -8.52 -8.24 -7.62
CA VAL A 204 -9.15 -9.26 -6.77
C VAL A 204 -8.16 -10.38 -6.48
N ALA A 205 -7.43 -10.87 -7.49
CA ALA A 205 -6.43 -11.92 -7.30
C ALA A 205 -5.32 -11.50 -6.33
N GLU A 206 -4.79 -10.28 -6.49
CA GLU A 206 -3.74 -9.77 -5.60
C GLU A 206 -4.23 -9.57 -4.16
N VAL A 207 -5.41 -8.96 -3.96
CA VAL A 207 -5.96 -8.73 -2.61
C VAL A 207 -6.27 -10.05 -1.93
N LYS A 208 -6.86 -11.02 -2.65
CA LYS A 208 -7.05 -12.38 -2.15
C LYS A 208 -5.73 -13.07 -1.83
N ALA A 209 -4.64 -12.79 -2.52
CA ALA A 209 -3.36 -13.44 -2.24
C ALA A 209 -2.66 -12.84 -1.03
N LEU A 210 -2.73 -11.52 -0.85
CA LEU A 210 -1.83 -10.77 0.05
C LEU A 210 -2.48 -10.24 1.32
N SER A 211 -3.82 -10.23 1.41
CA SER A 211 -4.52 -9.72 2.59
C SER A 211 -5.26 -10.81 3.36
N ASP A 212 -5.75 -10.46 4.54
CA ASP A 212 -6.63 -11.30 5.39
C ASP A 212 -8.06 -11.45 4.84
N PHE A 213 -8.36 -10.83 3.69
CA PHE A 213 -9.70 -10.79 3.13
C PHE A 213 -9.80 -11.61 1.85
N MET A 214 -10.93 -12.28 1.72
CA MET A 214 -11.49 -12.70 0.44
C MET A 214 -12.36 -11.58 -0.11
N VAL A 215 -12.32 -11.40 -1.43
CA VAL A 215 -13.00 -10.29 -2.12
C VAL A 215 -13.61 -10.76 -3.43
N GLU A 216 -14.79 -10.27 -3.79
CA GLU A 216 -15.41 -10.52 -5.10
C GLU A 216 -16.03 -9.23 -5.64
N ILE A 217 -15.99 -9.03 -6.96
CA ILE A 217 -16.74 -7.97 -7.64
C ILE A 217 -17.63 -8.61 -8.71
N ALA A 218 -18.94 -8.65 -8.45
CA ALA A 218 -19.94 -9.27 -9.33
C ALA A 218 -20.70 -8.21 -10.14
N PRO A 219 -20.93 -8.40 -11.46
CA PRO A 219 -21.70 -7.46 -12.25
C PRO A 219 -23.20 -7.54 -11.96
N ILE A 220 -23.87 -6.39 -11.94
CA ILE A 220 -25.33 -6.27 -11.90
C ILE A 220 -25.79 -5.64 -13.22
N LYS A 221 -26.69 -6.33 -13.93
CA LYS A 221 -27.19 -5.91 -15.23
C LYS A 221 -28.55 -5.20 -15.12
N THR A 222 -28.76 -4.24 -16.01
CA THR A 222 -30.07 -3.68 -16.33
C THR A 222 -30.30 -3.90 -17.82
N GLY A 223 -31.21 -4.81 -18.16
CA GLY A 223 -31.31 -5.34 -19.53
C GLY A 223 -30.02 -6.06 -19.94
N ARG A 224 -29.42 -5.67 -21.07
CA ARG A 224 -28.18 -6.26 -21.59
C ARG A 224 -26.90 -5.61 -21.04
N ALA A 225 -27.00 -4.41 -20.49
CA ALA A 225 -25.85 -3.64 -20.02
C ALA A 225 -25.54 -3.89 -18.55
N VAL A 226 -24.26 -3.92 -18.19
CA VAL A 226 -23.82 -3.88 -16.78
C VAL A 226 -23.89 -2.42 -16.33
N THR A 227 -24.72 -2.13 -15.33
CA THR A 227 -24.94 -0.76 -14.81
C THR A 227 -24.31 -0.57 -13.45
N HIS A 228 -24.21 -1.65 -12.67
CA HIS A 228 -23.67 -1.65 -11.31
C HIS A 228 -22.76 -2.85 -11.10
N VAL A 229 -22.02 -2.80 -10.00
CA VAL A 229 -21.29 -3.95 -9.45
C VAL A 229 -21.64 -4.11 -7.98
N GLU A 230 -21.53 -5.34 -7.49
CA GLU A 230 -21.53 -5.64 -6.07
C GLU A 230 -20.12 -6.05 -5.65
N LEU A 231 -19.50 -5.26 -4.77
CA LEU A 231 -18.29 -5.64 -4.05
C LEU A 231 -18.71 -6.48 -2.85
N ARG A 232 -18.11 -7.65 -2.68
CA ARG A 232 -18.31 -8.54 -1.53
C ARG A 232 -16.99 -8.80 -0.83
N TRP A 233 -17.01 -8.92 0.49
CA TRP A 233 -15.82 -9.18 1.30
C TRP A 233 -16.14 -10.05 2.51
N TRP A 234 -15.18 -10.90 2.88
CA TRP A 234 -15.22 -11.68 4.12
C TRP A 234 -13.80 -12.02 4.56
N ARG A 235 -13.60 -12.29 5.86
CA ARG A 235 -12.30 -12.69 6.36
C ARG A 235 -11.96 -14.10 5.88
N LYS A 236 -10.67 -14.35 5.67
CA LYS A 236 -10.13 -15.67 5.45
C LYS A 236 -10.14 -16.47 6.74
N ASP A 237 -10.26 -17.78 6.58
CA ASP A 237 -10.04 -18.75 7.65
C ASP A 237 -8.53 -18.92 7.90
N GLY A 238 -8.15 -19.46 9.06
CA GLY A 238 -6.76 -19.44 9.57
C GLY A 238 -5.68 -19.95 8.61
N ASP A 239 -5.94 -21.03 7.87
CA ASP A 239 -4.97 -21.58 6.89
C ASP A 239 -4.70 -20.63 5.71
N ALA A 240 -5.74 -19.91 5.27
CA ALA A 240 -5.66 -18.96 4.17
C ALA A 240 -5.00 -17.65 4.60
N THR A 241 -5.08 -17.28 5.89
CA THR A 241 -4.27 -16.20 6.49
C THR A 241 -2.79 -16.57 6.49
N GLY A 242 -2.43 -17.79 6.93
CA GLY A 242 -1.04 -18.25 6.89
C GLY A 242 -0.45 -18.31 5.47
N ALA A 243 -1.28 -18.58 4.45
CA ALA A 243 -0.86 -18.50 3.05
C ALA A 243 -0.60 -17.05 2.60
N ALA A 244 -1.37 -16.07 3.09
CA ALA A 244 -1.16 -14.66 2.81
C ALA A 244 0.16 -14.16 3.44
N ASP A 245 0.40 -14.53 4.70
CA ASP A 245 1.64 -14.21 5.40
C ASP A 245 2.87 -14.76 4.67
N ARG A 246 2.78 -16.01 4.19
CA ARG A 246 3.81 -16.59 3.33
C ARG A 246 3.95 -15.81 2.03
N ALA A 247 2.86 -15.46 1.35
CA ALA A 247 2.92 -14.71 0.09
C ALA A 247 3.61 -13.34 0.23
N LEU A 248 3.44 -12.67 1.37
CA LEU A 248 4.09 -11.40 1.71
C LEU A 248 5.61 -11.51 1.95
N GLN A 249 6.15 -12.71 2.12
CA GLN A 249 7.59 -12.93 2.30
C GLN A 249 8.36 -12.95 0.98
N PHE A 250 7.69 -13.08 -0.17
CA PHE A 250 8.34 -13.26 -1.47
C PHE A 250 8.16 -12.06 -2.40
N SER A 251 9.22 -11.72 -3.14
CA SER A 251 9.23 -10.60 -4.09
C SER A 251 8.27 -10.81 -5.27
N LYS A 252 8.02 -9.75 -6.04
CA LYS A 252 7.09 -9.75 -7.19
C LYS A 252 7.38 -10.88 -8.20
N VAL A 253 8.65 -11.20 -8.43
CA VAL A 253 9.07 -12.26 -9.36
C VAL A 253 8.85 -13.64 -8.74
N GLY A 254 9.28 -13.83 -7.49
CA GLY A 254 9.06 -15.08 -6.74
C GLY A 254 7.57 -15.42 -6.58
N ARG A 255 6.70 -14.39 -6.46
CA ARG A 255 5.24 -14.54 -6.42
C ARG A 255 4.65 -15.02 -7.75
N ARG A 256 5.09 -14.46 -8.88
CA ARG A 256 4.60 -14.85 -10.23
C ARG A 256 5.03 -16.29 -10.58
N VAL A 257 6.28 -16.63 -10.30
CA VAL A 257 6.87 -17.97 -10.47
C VAL A 257 6.08 -19.03 -9.69
N ARG A 258 5.68 -18.74 -8.44
CA ARG A 258 4.85 -19.67 -7.66
C ARG A 258 3.39 -19.74 -8.09
N ALA A 259 2.77 -18.59 -8.40
CA ALA A 259 1.39 -18.58 -8.87
C ALA A 259 1.22 -19.37 -10.18
N GLU A 260 2.27 -19.43 -11.00
CA GLU A 260 2.31 -20.15 -12.28
C GLU A 260 2.97 -21.54 -12.20
N GLY A 261 3.45 -21.97 -11.02
CA GLY A 261 4.06 -23.29 -10.81
C GLY A 261 5.33 -23.56 -11.64
N ARG A 262 6.01 -22.51 -12.14
CA ARG A 262 7.19 -22.64 -13.01
C ARG A 262 8.46 -22.28 -12.26
N THR A 263 9.36 -23.24 -12.06
CA THR A 263 10.73 -23.02 -11.60
C THR A 263 11.65 -22.76 -12.80
N GLU A 264 11.75 -21.51 -13.25
CA GLU A 264 12.82 -21.09 -14.16
C GLU A 264 13.45 -19.77 -13.67
N GLU A 265 14.78 -19.78 -13.53
CA GLU A 265 15.60 -18.59 -13.29
C GLU A 265 15.60 -17.72 -14.55
N LEU A 266 14.93 -16.57 -14.51
CA LEU A 266 15.03 -15.56 -15.55
C LEU A 266 15.23 -14.16 -14.95
N SER A 267 16.32 -13.52 -15.37
CA SER A 267 16.76 -12.18 -14.99
C SER A 267 15.78 -11.08 -15.46
N VAL A 268 15.47 -10.12 -14.58
CA VAL A 268 14.60 -8.97 -14.88
C VAL A 268 15.42 -7.71 -15.17
N PRO A 269 15.17 -6.95 -16.26
CA PRO A 269 15.78 -5.64 -16.47
C PRO A 269 15.03 -4.55 -15.68
N GLY A 270 15.76 -3.70 -14.94
CA GLY A 270 15.25 -2.42 -14.40
C GLY A 270 15.04 -2.34 -12.88
N VAL A 271 15.35 -3.40 -12.12
CA VAL A 271 15.61 -3.29 -10.67
C VAL A 271 17.08 -2.95 -10.53
N GLY A 272 17.44 -1.95 -9.72
CA GLY A 272 18.85 -1.68 -9.43
C GLY A 272 19.49 -2.97 -8.96
N SER A 273 20.47 -3.47 -9.73
CA SER A 273 21.09 -4.77 -9.52
C SER A 273 21.45 -4.93 -8.03
N LEU A 274 20.99 -6.02 -7.40
CA LEU A 274 21.58 -6.42 -6.13
C LEU A 274 23.09 -6.45 -6.38
N ARG A 275 23.89 -5.71 -5.58
CA ARG A 275 25.34 -5.87 -5.63
C ARG A 275 25.63 -7.36 -5.55
N ALA A 276 26.58 -7.86 -6.33
CA ALA A 276 26.94 -9.27 -6.27
C ALA A 276 27.18 -9.67 -4.80
N ARG A 277 26.61 -10.81 -4.39
CA ARG A 277 26.79 -11.32 -3.03
C ARG A 277 28.30 -11.42 -2.77
N PRO A 278 28.84 -10.76 -1.74
CA PRO A 278 30.28 -10.75 -1.52
C PRO A 278 30.86 -12.16 -1.32
N ALA A 279 32.04 -12.42 -1.86
CA ALA A 279 32.70 -13.73 -1.78
C ALA A 279 32.90 -14.23 -0.33
N TRP A 280 33.06 -13.32 0.64
CA TRP A 280 33.21 -13.68 2.06
C TRP A 280 31.94 -14.30 2.68
N LEU A 281 30.77 -14.12 2.05
CA LEU A 281 29.52 -14.78 2.43
C LEU A 281 29.35 -16.15 1.80
N GLU A 282 30.04 -16.44 0.69
CA GLU A 282 29.97 -17.76 0.04
C GLU A 282 30.52 -18.86 0.95
N SER A 283 31.58 -18.57 1.69
CA SER A 283 32.13 -19.50 2.69
C SER A 283 31.25 -19.69 3.93
N ARG A 284 30.19 -18.89 4.09
CA ARG A 284 29.28 -18.91 5.26
C ARG A 284 27.91 -19.54 4.98
N GLY A 285 27.71 -20.11 3.78
CA GLY A 285 26.52 -20.88 3.41
C GLY A 285 25.93 -20.51 2.06
N ALA A 286 25.00 -21.36 1.60
CA ALA A 286 24.28 -21.19 0.33
C ALA A 286 23.53 -19.84 0.30
N ALA A 287 23.52 -19.18 -0.86
CA ALA A 287 22.80 -17.92 -1.04
C ALA A 287 21.31 -18.09 -0.76
N LEU A 288 20.71 -17.08 -0.12
CA LEU A 288 19.26 -17.00 0.00
C LEU A 288 18.65 -16.65 -1.36
N GLN A 289 17.35 -16.83 -1.50
CA GLN A 289 16.67 -16.45 -2.72
C GLN A 289 16.80 -14.93 -2.93
N THR A 290 17.02 -14.51 -4.18
CA THR A 290 17.06 -13.11 -4.59
C THR A 290 15.86 -12.31 -4.03
N ALA A 291 14.68 -12.94 -4.07
CA ALA A 291 13.43 -12.40 -3.56
C ALA A 291 13.46 -12.08 -2.06
N THR A 292 14.19 -12.86 -1.27
CA THR A 292 14.34 -12.67 0.18
C THR A 292 15.13 -11.41 0.48
N TYR A 293 16.20 -11.17 -0.28
CA TYR A 293 16.98 -9.93 -0.15
C TYR A 293 16.15 -8.70 -0.55
N GLU A 294 15.37 -8.80 -1.61
CA GLU A 294 14.45 -7.72 -2.02
C GLU A 294 13.41 -7.40 -0.94
N THR A 295 12.81 -8.44 -0.34
CA THR A 295 11.84 -8.31 0.76
C THR A 295 12.47 -7.66 2.00
N ALA A 296 13.64 -8.13 2.44
CA ALA A 296 14.35 -7.56 3.60
C ALA A 296 14.66 -6.07 3.41
N ARG A 297 15.16 -5.70 2.23
CA ARG A 297 15.46 -4.30 1.89
C ARG A 297 14.20 -3.42 1.82
N LEU A 298 13.06 -3.99 1.47
CA LEU A 298 11.77 -3.30 1.47
C LEU A 298 11.21 -3.11 2.88
N ARG A 299 11.40 -4.10 3.78
CA ARG A 299 10.93 -4.06 5.16
C ARG A 299 11.78 -3.16 6.06
N HIS A 300 13.09 -3.12 5.83
CA HIS A 300 14.05 -2.39 6.64
C HIS A 300 14.99 -1.57 5.75
N PRO A 301 14.51 -0.45 5.18
CA PRO A 301 15.32 0.40 4.31
C PRO A 301 16.47 1.05 5.09
N GLY A 302 17.64 1.19 4.46
CA GLY A 302 18.83 1.84 5.03
C GLY A 302 19.89 0.89 5.58
N TYR A 303 19.56 -0.37 5.84
CA TYR A 303 20.52 -1.38 6.31
C TYR A 303 21.32 -2.01 5.16
N ASP A 304 22.58 -2.35 5.40
CA ASP A 304 23.38 -3.17 4.47
C ASP A 304 22.97 -4.64 4.58
N ILE A 305 22.29 -5.12 3.56
CA ILE A 305 21.67 -6.44 3.57
C ILE A 305 22.65 -7.61 3.70
N TYR A 306 23.85 -7.49 3.14
CA TYR A 306 24.85 -8.56 3.19
C TYR A 306 25.57 -8.57 4.53
N PHE A 307 25.76 -7.40 5.14
CA PHE A 307 26.21 -7.32 6.52
C PHE A 307 25.22 -8.05 7.46
N ILE A 308 23.92 -7.78 7.32
CA ILE A 308 22.89 -8.46 8.13
C ILE A 308 22.83 -9.96 7.86
N GLU A 309 23.02 -10.41 6.60
CA GLU A 309 23.16 -11.85 6.33
C GLU A 309 24.37 -12.42 7.08
N GLY A 310 25.51 -11.72 7.09
CA GLY A 310 26.70 -12.13 7.84
C GLY A 310 26.44 -12.27 9.35
N GLU A 311 25.71 -11.33 9.95
CA GLU A 311 25.29 -11.38 11.35
C GLU A 311 24.37 -12.56 11.62
N TRP A 312 23.39 -12.79 10.74
CA TRP A 312 22.48 -13.93 10.86
C TRP A 312 23.21 -15.27 10.78
N ARG A 313 24.12 -15.44 9.82
CA ARG A 313 24.93 -16.66 9.66
C ARG A 313 25.84 -16.88 10.87
N SER A 314 26.40 -15.82 11.42
CA SER A 314 27.23 -15.89 12.63
C SER A 314 26.39 -16.29 13.85
N TRP A 315 25.20 -15.72 13.99
CA TRP A 315 24.25 -16.07 15.05
C TRP A 315 23.67 -17.49 14.93
N ALA A 316 23.55 -17.99 13.69
CA ALA A 316 23.10 -19.33 13.39
C ALA A 316 24.22 -20.39 13.48
N ALA A 317 25.48 -19.97 13.58
CA ALA A 317 26.62 -20.88 13.67
C ALA A 317 26.48 -21.78 14.92
N GLY A 318 26.49 -23.10 14.71
CA GLY A 318 26.34 -24.10 15.77
C GLY A 318 24.90 -24.45 16.15
N LYS A 319 23.89 -23.90 15.46
CA LYS A 319 22.47 -24.28 15.62
C LYS A 319 22.03 -25.26 14.52
N GLU A 320 20.92 -25.95 14.75
CA GLU A 320 20.30 -26.77 13.71
C GLU A 320 19.93 -25.91 12.48
N PRO A 321 20.16 -26.41 11.26
CA PRO A 321 19.79 -25.70 10.04
C PRO A 321 18.29 -25.40 10.00
N ALA A 322 17.93 -24.15 9.68
CA ALA A 322 16.53 -23.78 9.54
C ALA A 322 15.88 -24.55 8.38
N THR A 323 14.67 -25.07 8.62
CA THR A 323 13.85 -25.74 7.59
C THR A 323 13.49 -24.79 6.43
N ASP A 324 13.36 -23.49 6.72
CA ASP A 324 13.18 -22.42 5.74
C ASP A 324 14.19 -21.29 6.05
N PRO A 325 15.38 -21.31 5.41
CA PRO A 325 16.44 -20.34 5.65
C PRO A 325 16.02 -18.91 5.29
N ASP A 326 15.20 -18.74 4.26
CA ASP A 326 14.71 -17.44 3.80
C ASP A 326 13.79 -16.81 4.86
N ARG A 327 12.85 -17.59 5.41
CA ARG A 327 11.96 -17.14 6.49
C ARG A 327 12.74 -16.86 7.78
N ALA A 328 13.70 -17.71 8.13
CA ALA A 328 14.52 -17.55 9.32
C ALA A 328 15.36 -16.26 9.25
N PHE A 329 15.93 -15.95 8.08
CA PHE A 329 16.65 -14.71 7.86
C PHE A 329 15.75 -13.47 7.98
N LEU A 330 14.56 -13.46 7.36
CA LEU A 330 13.63 -12.33 7.46
C LEU A 330 13.16 -12.07 8.89
N ALA A 331 12.93 -13.13 9.68
CA ALA A 331 12.59 -13.01 11.09
C ALA A 331 13.77 -12.47 11.90
N PHE A 332 14.98 -12.96 11.66
CA PHE A 332 16.19 -12.44 12.30
C PHE A 332 16.40 -10.96 11.98
N PHE A 333 16.25 -10.56 10.71
CA PHE A 333 16.40 -9.17 10.27
C PHE A 333 15.44 -8.27 11.06
N ARG A 334 14.17 -8.65 11.17
CA ARG A 334 13.18 -7.88 11.94
C ARG A 334 13.67 -7.62 13.37
N SER A 335 14.07 -8.68 14.08
CA SER A 335 14.60 -8.56 15.45
C SER A 335 15.92 -7.78 15.52
N TYR A 336 16.75 -7.84 14.48
CA TYR A 336 17.98 -7.06 14.41
C TYR A 336 17.68 -5.56 14.28
N ALA A 337 16.77 -5.20 13.38
CA ALA A 337 16.41 -3.81 13.11
C ALA A 337 15.69 -3.16 14.31
N GLU A 338 14.89 -3.92 15.06
CA GLU A 338 14.28 -3.47 16.31
C GLU A 338 15.32 -3.15 17.39
N LYS A 339 16.43 -3.92 17.45
CA LYS A 339 17.50 -3.73 18.43
C LYS A 339 18.53 -2.68 18.02
N ASN A 340 18.62 -2.37 16.72
CA ASN A 340 19.65 -1.49 16.16
C ASN A 340 19.03 -0.43 15.23
N PRO A 341 18.16 0.46 15.73
CA PRO A 341 17.49 1.46 14.90
C PRO A 341 18.51 2.41 14.24
N LEU A 342 18.25 2.77 12.97
CA LEU A 342 19.05 3.72 12.18
C LEU A 342 18.63 5.17 12.40
#